data_AF-A0A4U0WBW2-F1
#
_entry.id   AF-A0A4U0WBW2-F1
#
_cell.length_a   1.000
_cell.length_b   1.000
_cell.length_c   1.000
_cell.angle_alpha   90.00
_cell.angle_beta   90.00
_cell.angle_gamma   90.00
#
_symmetry.space_group_name_H-M   'P 1'
#
loop_
_entity.id
_entity.type
_entity.pdbx_description
1 polymer ?
#
loop_
_entity_poly.entity_id
_entity_poly.type
_entity_poly.pdbx_seq_one_letter_code
_entity_poly.pdbx_strand_id
1 'polypeptide(L)'
;MKEWLVDQLRETGWKRWDHDVNNGYHNIVADIQLNLLPALERCTIVASTLRGLAVHHGLNERFNIPAENFTQILDRVHILRIVAHSILVYAGDEGRQFSAFSKWLRFQIDMQVTEPGSIAAEETAEQEAGIDYIQVLAYVEGALNHSKLDPFLTQDLAGEPSSLGSVKDIGDTLDKHRMGVPVDNALLATTNSALELDRSCREVYGKIAAWQASNTSLGDGAITLEKEQVSAKDMRMVFEKIYGEEHMTTYVIVIPMTTKNLIHIHRIVESISSNSSKEAPAADVCTLKLPTGEIRDIKFVDDDFLMAILYASHLITIQYSGATPTTDTEQLSRRVLGPPSLHGSIFQSLPPPNPNRNHSDPRKTWDCSTITALRPYIHHTFPAAERFVPEKLAVNGRKHRRAVCVLGRDRRHYKVFDLDNTEDGMEFSEIATEETTGREGRDTFMSG
;
A
#
# COMPACT_ATOMS: atom_id res chain seq x y z
N MET A 1 31.76 -39.98 -31.31
CA MET A 1 30.62 -40.27 -30.41
C MET A 1 31.08 -40.97 -29.13
N LYS A 2 31.80 -42.10 -29.23
CA LYS A 2 32.31 -42.84 -28.05
C LYS A 2 33.24 -41.99 -27.15
N GLU A 3 34.19 -41.24 -27.72
CA GLU A 3 35.02 -40.27 -26.97
C GLU A 3 34.19 -39.14 -26.33
N TRP A 4 33.13 -38.66 -26.97
CA TRP A 4 32.28 -37.61 -26.40
C TRP A 4 31.46 -38.10 -25.20
N LEU A 5 30.86 -39.28 -25.30
CA LEU A 5 30.08 -39.90 -24.23
C LEU A 5 30.95 -40.25 -23.01
N VAL A 6 32.14 -40.82 -23.26
CA VAL A 6 33.03 -41.32 -22.20
C VAL A 6 33.92 -40.22 -21.63
N ASP A 7 34.46 -39.30 -22.43
CA ASP A 7 35.44 -38.32 -21.96
C ASP A 7 34.82 -36.98 -21.55
N GLN A 8 33.77 -36.51 -22.26
CA GLN A 8 33.17 -35.18 -22.04
C GLN A 8 31.90 -35.21 -21.18
N LEU A 9 30.93 -36.06 -21.50
CA LEU A 9 29.67 -36.11 -20.72
C LEU A 9 29.92 -36.79 -19.36
N ARG A 10 30.57 -37.97 -19.36
CA ARG A 10 30.81 -38.80 -18.16
C ARG A 10 29.52 -39.07 -17.35
N GLU A 11 29.61 -39.90 -16.31
CA GLU A 11 28.45 -40.13 -15.43
C GLU A 11 28.06 -38.85 -14.66
N THR A 12 29.05 -38.02 -14.30
CA THR A 12 28.82 -36.79 -13.53
C THR A 12 28.14 -35.69 -14.33
N GLY A 13 28.49 -35.52 -15.62
CA GLY A 13 27.85 -34.52 -16.47
C GLY A 13 26.45 -34.94 -16.88
N TRP A 14 26.23 -36.24 -17.15
CA TRP A 14 24.88 -36.78 -17.35
C TRP A 14 23.98 -36.55 -16.13
N LYS A 15 24.44 -36.86 -14.91
CA LYS A 15 23.66 -36.64 -13.67
C LYS A 15 23.26 -35.19 -13.48
N ARG A 16 24.15 -34.24 -13.78
CA ARG A 16 23.84 -32.80 -13.69
C ARG A 16 22.83 -32.40 -14.74
N TRP A 17 23.03 -32.81 -15.99
CA TRP A 17 22.12 -32.49 -17.08
C TRP A 17 20.71 -33.05 -16.85
N ASP A 18 20.61 -34.31 -16.40
CA ASP A 18 19.35 -34.94 -16.04
C ASP A 18 18.64 -34.18 -14.91
N HIS A 19 19.38 -33.84 -13.85
CA HIS A 19 18.83 -33.08 -12.73
C HIS A 19 18.31 -31.70 -13.16
N ASP A 20 19.13 -30.94 -13.89
CA ASP A 20 18.81 -29.57 -14.28
C ASP A 20 17.60 -29.52 -15.22
N VAL A 21 17.53 -30.42 -16.22
CA VAL A 21 16.42 -30.46 -17.19
C VAL A 21 15.13 -30.97 -16.55
N ASN A 22 15.19 -32.04 -15.75
CA ASN A 22 14.00 -32.54 -15.04
C ASN A 22 13.47 -31.51 -14.04
N ASN A 23 14.36 -30.83 -13.31
CA ASN A 23 13.96 -29.72 -12.45
C ASN A 23 13.35 -28.56 -13.25
N GLY A 24 13.91 -28.24 -14.43
CA GLY A 24 13.38 -27.20 -15.31
C GLY A 24 11.92 -27.46 -15.71
N TYR A 25 11.63 -28.65 -16.25
CA TYR A 25 10.25 -29.03 -16.59
C TYR A 25 9.34 -29.10 -15.36
N HIS A 26 9.84 -29.62 -14.23
CA HIS A 26 9.08 -29.66 -12.99
C HIS A 26 8.70 -28.26 -12.51
N ASN A 27 9.63 -27.31 -12.53
CA ASN A 27 9.39 -25.93 -12.14
C ASN A 27 8.36 -25.26 -13.06
N ILE A 28 8.47 -25.43 -14.38
CA ILE A 28 7.49 -24.88 -15.34
C ILE A 28 6.08 -25.39 -15.04
N VAL A 29 5.94 -26.71 -14.84
CA VAL A 29 4.64 -27.33 -14.52
C VAL A 29 4.11 -26.83 -13.18
N ALA A 30 4.97 -26.80 -12.15
CA ALA A 30 4.61 -26.34 -10.81
C ALA A 30 4.19 -24.87 -10.80
N ASP A 31 4.92 -23.98 -11.48
CA ASP A 31 4.60 -22.56 -11.56
C ASP A 31 3.26 -22.32 -12.23
N ILE A 32 2.95 -23.07 -13.29
CA ILE A 32 1.67 -22.90 -13.98
C ILE A 32 0.50 -23.46 -13.16
N GLN A 33 0.66 -24.63 -12.54
CA GLN A 33 -0.41 -25.27 -11.76
C GLN A 33 -0.66 -24.62 -10.41
N LEU A 34 0.39 -24.19 -9.72
CA LEU A 34 0.30 -23.67 -8.35
C LEU A 34 0.13 -22.15 -8.32
N ASN A 35 0.68 -21.43 -9.31
CA ASN A 35 0.68 -19.97 -9.30
C ASN A 35 -0.25 -19.39 -10.40
N LEU A 36 0.00 -19.71 -11.67
CA LEU A 36 -0.69 -19.04 -12.78
C LEU A 36 -2.19 -19.40 -12.85
N LEU A 37 -2.54 -20.68 -12.93
CA LEU A 37 -3.94 -21.10 -13.06
C LEU A 37 -4.82 -20.62 -11.89
N PRO A 38 -4.42 -20.79 -10.61
CA PRO A 38 -5.20 -20.28 -9.48
C PRO A 38 -5.34 -18.75 -9.50
N ALA A 39 -4.32 -18.01 -9.94
CA ALA A 39 -4.42 -16.56 -10.11
C ALA A 39 -5.46 -16.19 -11.18
N LEU A 40 -5.49 -16.88 -12.32
CA LEU A 40 -6.47 -16.66 -13.38
C LEU A 40 -7.90 -17.01 -12.94
N GLU A 41 -8.08 -18.06 -12.12
CA GLU A 41 -9.38 -18.39 -11.52
C GLU A 41 -9.89 -17.27 -10.61
N ARG A 42 -9.03 -16.75 -9.72
CA ARG A 42 -9.37 -15.59 -8.88
C ARG A 42 -9.71 -14.36 -9.72
N CYS A 43 -8.94 -14.09 -10.77
CA CYS A 43 -9.23 -12.99 -11.70
C CYS A 43 -10.61 -13.18 -12.37
N THR A 44 -10.95 -14.41 -12.77
CA THR A 44 -12.25 -14.74 -13.37
C THR A 44 -13.39 -14.44 -12.40
N ILE A 45 -13.25 -14.84 -11.13
CA ILE A 45 -14.26 -14.60 -10.08
C ILE A 45 -14.47 -13.09 -9.91
N VAL A 46 -13.38 -12.34 -9.71
CA VAL A 46 -13.45 -10.88 -9.50
C VAL A 46 -13.99 -10.14 -10.72
N ALA A 47 -13.53 -10.47 -11.93
CA ALA A 47 -14.04 -9.82 -13.14
C ALA A 47 -15.52 -10.16 -13.39
N SER A 48 -15.97 -11.38 -13.05
CA SER A 48 -17.37 -11.78 -13.17
C SER A 48 -18.27 -11.06 -12.16
N THR A 49 -17.82 -10.87 -10.92
CA THR A 49 -18.58 -10.11 -9.92
C THR A 49 -18.67 -8.64 -10.29
N LEU A 50 -17.57 -8.02 -10.73
CA LEU A 50 -17.55 -6.65 -11.23
C LEU A 50 -18.45 -6.47 -12.46
N ARG A 51 -18.44 -7.43 -13.38
CA ARG A 51 -19.38 -7.46 -14.52
C ARG A 51 -20.83 -7.53 -14.04
N GLY A 52 -21.13 -8.38 -13.06
CA GLY A 52 -22.46 -8.48 -12.46
C GLY A 52 -22.91 -7.14 -11.84
N LEU A 53 -22.04 -6.49 -11.09
CA LEU A 53 -22.29 -5.16 -10.53
C LEU A 53 -22.53 -4.11 -11.63
N ALA A 54 -21.72 -4.14 -12.71
CA ALA A 54 -21.88 -3.25 -13.86
C ALA A 54 -23.22 -3.46 -14.58
N VAL A 55 -23.72 -4.69 -14.67
CA VAL A 55 -25.01 -5.01 -15.30
C VAL A 55 -26.18 -4.58 -14.42
N HIS A 56 -26.14 -4.89 -13.12
CA HIS A 56 -27.27 -4.62 -12.20
C HIS A 56 -27.34 -3.18 -11.72
N HIS A 57 -26.21 -2.47 -11.64
CA HIS A 57 -26.13 -1.08 -11.23
C HIS A 57 -25.75 -0.13 -12.38
N GLY A 58 -25.92 -0.58 -13.63
CA GLY A 58 -25.44 0.10 -14.83
C GLY A 58 -25.86 1.57 -14.91
N LEU A 59 -24.85 2.44 -15.04
CA LEU A 59 -24.93 3.91 -15.14
C LEU A 59 -25.50 4.64 -13.90
N ASN A 60 -25.42 4.05 -12.71
CA ASN A 60 -25.72 4.77 -11.47
C ASN A 60 -24.61 5.78 -11.11
N GLU A 61 -24.96 6.83 -10.35
CA GLU A 61 -24.10 7.89 -9.79
C GLU A 61 -22.87 7.43 -8.99
N ARG A 62 -22.64 6.12 -8.83
CA ARG A 62 -21.52 5.55 -8.05
C ARG A 62 -20.62 4.64 -8.88
N PHE A 63 -21.09 4.11 -10.01
CA PHE A 63 -20.36 3.11 -10.79
C PHE A 63 -20.73 3.19 -12.28
N ASN A 64 -19.92 3.93 -13.04
CA ASN A 64 -20.18 4.24 -14.44
C ASN A 64 -19.23 3.52 -15.41
N ILE A 65 -19.16 2.19 -15.31
CA ILE A 65 -18.36 1.38 -16.23
C ILE A 65 -19.28 0.43 -17.00
N PRO A 66 -19.24 0.44 -18.34
CA PRO A 66 -19.92 -0.56 -19.14
C PRO A 66 -19.48 -1.98 -18.80
N ALA A 67 -20.45 -2.89 -18.68
CA ALA A 67 -20.19 -4.32 -18.47
C ALA A 67 -19.29 -4.93 -19.56
N GLU A 68 -19.29 -4.34 -20.76
CA GLU A 68 -18.47 -4.75 -21.90
C GLU A 68 -16.97 -4.75 -21.59
N ASN A 69 -16.47 -3.76 -20.84
CA ASN A 69 -15.06 -3.71 -20.49
C ASN A 69 -14.64 -4.92 -19.62
N PHE A 70 -15.55 -5.39 -18.76
CA PHE A 70 -15.28 -6.57 -17.93
C PHE A 70 -15.43 -7.88 -18.72
N THR A 71 -16.31 -7.92 -19.72
CA THR A 71 -16.36 -9.05 -20.67
C THR A 71 -15.03 -9.19 -21.41
N GLN A 72 -14.45 -8.08 -21.89
CA GLN A 72 -13.14 -8.10 -22.55
C GLN A 72 -12.03 -8.63 -21.64
N ILE A 73 -12.00 -8.20 -20.37
CA ILE A 73 -11.05 -8.73 -19.38
C ILE A 73 -11.23 -10.25 -19.20
N LEU A 74 -12.48 -10.72 -19.10
CA LEU A 74 -12.77 -12.16 -18.99
C LEU A 74 -12.28 -12.94 -20.21
N ASP A 75 -12.45 -12.40 -21.42
CA ASP A 75 -11.95 -13.02 -22.65
C ASP A 75 -10.42 -13.11 -22.64
N ARG A 76 -9.71 -12.06 -22.18
CA ARG A 76 -8.24 -12.10 -22.04
C ARG A 76 -7.76 -13.11 -21.00
N VAL A 77 -8.46 -13.21 -19.86
CA VAL A 77 -8.18 -14.25 -18.85
C VAL A 77 -8.39 -15.65 -19.41
N HIS A 78 -9.44 -15.84 -20.22
CA HIS A 78 -9.71 -17.12 -20.85
C HIS A 78 -8.62 -17.53 -21.86
N ILE A 79 -8.17 -16.59 -22.68
CA ILE A 79 -7.03 -16.78 -23.60
C ILE A 79 -5.79 -17.25 -22.84
N LEU A 80 -5.40 -16.53 -21.79
CA LEU A 80 -4.22 -16.85 -21.00
C LEU A 80 -4.35 -18.22 -20.32
N ARG A 81 -5.57 -18.64 -19.95
CA ARG A 81 -5.83 -19.98 -19.42
C ARG A 81 -5.63 -21.08 -20.48
N ILE A 82 -6.09 -20.87 -21.72
CA ILE A 82 -5.86 -21.83 -22.83
C ILE A 82 -4.37 -22.00 -23.10
N VAL A 83 -3.63 -20.89 -23.13
CA VAL A 83 -2.17 -20.86 -23.30
C VAL A 83 -1.50 -21.64 -22.16
N ALA A 84 -1.86 -21.34 -20.90
CA ALA A 84 -1.33 -22.04 -19.73
C ALA A 84 -1.55 -23.56 -19.77
N HIS A 85 -2.75 -24.01 -20.14
CA HIS A 85 -3.03 -25.45 -20.30
C HIS A 85 -2.23 -26.08 -21.44
N SER A 86 -2.00 -25.35 -22.53
CA SER A 86 -1.18 -25.85 -23.65
C SER A 86 0.26 -26.07 -23.22
N ILE A 87 0.82 -25.14 -22.43
CA ILE A 87 2.17 -25.28 -21.86
C ILE A 87 2.25 -26.50 -20.94
N LEU A 88 1.22 -26.76 -20.11
CA LEU A 88 1.20 -27.96 -19.27
C LEU A 88 1.25 -29.26 -20.06
N VAL A 89 0.52 -29.33 -21.18
CA VAL A 89 0.54 -30.50 -22.07
C VAL A 89 1.93 -30.68 -22.68
N TYR A 90 2.49 -29.62 -23.28
CA TYR A 90 3.79 -29.70 -23.94
C TYR A 90 4.93 -29.96 -22.96
N ALA A 91 4.98 -29.27 -21.82
CA ALA A 91 6.01 -29.48 -20.80
C ALA A 91 5.91 -30.87 -20.16
N GLY A 92 4.67 -31.37 -19.96
CA GLY A 92 4.45 -32.72 -19.47
C GLY A 92 4.90 -33.78 -20.47
N ASP A 93 4.62 -33.59 -21.77
CA ASP A 93 5.01 -34.52 -22.83
C ASP A 93 6.54 -34.52 -23.04
N GLU A 94 7.14 -33.34 -23.19
CA GLU A 94 8.59 -33.19 -23.37
C GLU A 94 9.37 -33.69 -22.16
N GLY A 95 8.87 -33.45 -20.93
CA GLY A 95 9.48 -33.98 -19.71
C GLY A 95 9.49 -35.51 -19.65
N ARG A 96 8.41 -36.18 -20.07
CA ARG A 96 8.36 -37.66 -20.13
C ARG A 96 9.29 -38.21 -21.21
N GLN A 97 9.31 -37.56 -22.37
CA GLN A 97 10.21 -37.90 -23.48
C GLN A 97 11.68 -37.75 -23.09
N PHE A 98 12.04 -36.64 -22.44
CA PHE A 98 13.38 -36.41 -21.92
C PHE A 98 13.77 -37.44 -20.86
N SER A 99 12.88 -37.79 -19.93
CA SER A 99 13.18 -38.80 -18.91
C SER A 99 13.49 -40.17 -19.52
N ALA A 100 12.75 -40.58 -20.56
CA ALA A 100 13.04 -41.80 -21.31
C ALA A 100 14.37 -41.72 -22.07
N PHE A 101 14.64 -40.60 -22.74
CA PHE A 101 15.90 -40.34 -23.42
C PHE A 101 17.10 -40.33 -22.46
N SER A 102 16.97 -39.71 -21.29
CA SER A 102 18.02 -39.64 -20.28
C SER A 102 18.36 -41.02 -19.72
N LYS A 103 17.36 -41.87 -19.47
CA LYS A 103 17.56 -43.28 -19.09
C LYS A 103 18.26 -44.08 -20.18
N TRP A 104 17.85 -43.91 -21.43
CA TRP A 104 18.52 -44.54 -22.57
C TRP A 104 19.97 -44.10 -22.71
N LEU A 105 20.23 -42.80 -22.55
CA LEU A 105 21.57 -42.24 -22.63
C LEU A 105 22.47 -42.78 -21.51
N ARG A 106 21.95 -42.91 -20.29
CA ARG A 106 22.66 -43.56 -19.18
C ARG A 106 23.04 -44.99 -19.54
N PHE A 107 22.09 -45.79 -20.03
CA PHE A 107 22.34 -47.15 -20.46
C PHE A 107 23.42 -47.23 -21.54
N GLN A 108 23.41 -46.32 -22.52
CA GLN A 108 24.47 -46.24 -23.54
C GLN A 108 25.85 -45.88 -22.97
N ILE A 109 25.92 -45.02 -21.94
CA ILE A 109 27.18 -44.73 -21.25
C ILE A 109 27.68 -45.98 -20.51
N ASP A 110 26.81 -46.63 -19.74
CA ASP A 110 27.17 -47.81 -18.93
C ASP A 110 27.61 -48.99 -19.82
N MET A 111 26.92 -49.24 -20.94
CA MET A 111 27.30 -50.27 -21.91
C MET A 111 28.65 -50.00 -22.58
N GLN A 112 29.00 -48.73 -22.84
CA GLN A 112 30.27 -48.38 -23.52
C GLN A 112 31.48 -48.36 -22.57
N VAL A 113 31.23 -48.21 -21.27
CA VAL A 113 32.24 -48.29 -20.20
C VAL A 113 32.52 -49.75 -19.80
N THR A 114 31.52 -50.62 -19.93
CA THR A 114 31.62 -52.03 -19.51
C THR A 114 32.33 -52.89 -20.56
N GLU A 115 33.26 -53.76 -20.12
CA GLU A 115 33.94 -54.69 -21.02
C GLU A 115 33.01 -55.82 -21.50
N PRO A 116 33.03 -56.17 -22.80
CA PRO A 116 32.14 -57.19 -23.37
C PRO A 116 32.46 -58.57 -22.79
N GLY A 117 31.46 -59.20 -22.16
CA GLY A 117 31.55 -60.52 -21.52
C GLY A 117 31.72 -60.51 -19.99
N SER A 118 31.69 -59.34 -19.35
CA SER A 118 31.70 -59.25 -17.88
C SER A 118 30.31 -59.47 -17.28
N ILE A 119 30.24 -59.88 -16.00
CA ILE A 119 28.97 -59.99 -15.25
C ILE A 119 28.21 -58.65 -15.24
N ALA A 120 28.95 -57.53 -15.18
CA ALA A 120 28.39 -56.19 -15.26
C ALA A 120 27.75 -55.89 -16.63
N ALA A 121 28.21 -56.54 -17.72
CA ALA A 121 27.62 -56.41 -19.06
C ALA A 121 26.28 -57.17 -19.16
N GLU A 122 26.16 -58.30 -18.45
CA GLU A 122 24.92 -59.08 -18.35
C GLU A 122 23.86 -58.34 -17.53
N GLU A 123 24.26 -57.71 -16.41
CA GLU A 123 23.37 -56.84 -15.61
C GLU A 123 22.92 -55.57 -16.37
N THR A 124 23.77 -54.99 -17.22
CA THR A 124 23.35 -53.85 -18.06
C THR A 124 22.38 -54.30 -19.14
N ALA A 125 22.55 -55.47 -19.76
CA ALA A 125 21.63 -56.00 -20.76
C ALA A 125 20.21 -56.22 -20.21
N GLU A 126 20.07 -56.58 -18.92
CA GLU A 126 18.76 -56.67 -18.26
C GLU A 126 18.09 -55.29 -18.06
N GLN A 127 18.87 -54.22 -17.87
CA GLN A 127 18.33 -52.85 -17.78
C GLN A 127 17.80 -52.31 -19.11
N GLU A 128 18.26 -52.86 -20.25
CA GLU A 128 17.80 -52.47 -21.59
C GLU A 128 16.30 -52.71 -21.79
N ALA A 129 15.76 -53.78 -21.19
CA ALA A 129 14.35 -54.16 -21.31
C ALA A 129 13.38 -53.13 -20.70
N GLY A 130 13.86 -52.19 -19.90
CA GLY A 130 13.06 -51.13 -19.26
C GLY A 130 13.00 -49.80 -20.04
N ILE A 131 13.65 -49.70 -21.20
CA ILE A 131 13.75 -48.46 -21.98
C ILE A 131 12.57 -48.34 -22.96
N ASP A 132 11.81 -47.26 -22.84
CA ASP A 132 10.75 -46.92 -23.80
C ASP A 132 11.33 -46.24 -25.04
N TYR A 133 11.72 -47.04 -26.02
CA TYR A 133 12.28 -46.56 -27.28
C TYR A 133 11.33 -45.66 -28.08
N ILE A 134 10.01 -45.77 -27.89
CA ILE A 134 9.04 -44.91 -28.58
C ILE A 134 9.17 -43.47 -28.09
N GLN A 135 9.29 -43.28 -26.78
CA GLN A 135 9.49 -41.96 -26.17
C GLN A 135 10.88 -41.38 -26.48
N VAL A 136 11.89 -42.23 -26.55
CA VAL A 136 13.26 -41.84 -26.95
C VAL A 136 13.26 -41.30 -28.39
N LEU A 137 12.64 -42.02 -29.33
CA LEU A 137 12.52 -41.58 -30.73
C LEU A 137 11.74 -40.27 -30.83
N ALA A 138 10.62 -40.15 -30.11
CA ALA A 138 9.81 -38.93 -30.08
C ALA A 138 10.61 -37.71 -29.56
N TYR A 139 11.49 -37.90 -28.57
CA TYR A 139 12.37 -36.84 -28.08
C TYR A 139 13.40 -36.41 -29.13
N VAL A 140 14.08 -37.38 -29.75
CA VAL A 140 15.17 -37.15 -30.72
C VAL A 140 14.65 -36.50 -32.00
N GLU A 141 13.49 -36.92 -32.49
CA GLU A 141 12.88 -36.33 -33.69
C GLU A 141 12.24 -34.96 -33.39
N GLY A 142 11.72 -34.76 -32.18
CA GLY A 142 11.02 -33.54 -31.77
C GLY A 142 11.87 -32.59 -30.93
N ALA A 143 11.71 -32.71 -29.60
CA ALA A 143 12.15 -31.72 -28.61
C ALA A 143 13.66 -31.47 -28.58
N LEU A 144 14.48 -32.44 -29.03
CA LEU A 144 15.93 -32.27 -29.15
C LEU A 144 16.32 -31.23 -30.21
N ASN A 145 15.52 -31.10 -31.29
CA ASN A 145 15.78 -30.14 -32.37
C ASN A 145 15.04 -28.82 -32.14
N HIS A 146 13.75 -28.91 -31.79
CA HIS A 146 12.89 -27.76 -31.53
C HIS A 146 11.93 -28.09 -30.39
N SER A 147 12.02 -27.36 -29.28
CA SER A 147 11.03 -27.46 -28.21
C SER A 147 9.72 -26.81 -28.66
N LYS A 148 8.61 -27.52 -28.46
CA LYS A 148 7.25 -27.00 -28.65
C LYS A 148 6.88 -25.94 -27.60
N LEU A 149 7.68 -25.79 -26.55
CA LEU A 149 7.51 -24.75 -25.55
C LEU A 149 8.10 -23.40 -25.97
N ASP A 150 9.00 -23.39 -26.95
CA ASP A 150 9.74 -22.19 -27.35
C ASP A 150 8.82 -21.01 -27.71
N PRO A 151 7.74 -21.18 -28.50
CA PRO A 151 6.82 -20.08 -28.82
C PRO A 151 6.07 -19.50 -27.61
N PHE A 152 5.91 -20.28 -26.54
CA PHE A 152 5.15 -19.89 -25.36
C PHE A 152 5.99 -19.14 -24.32
N LEU A 153 7.27 -19.48 -24.26
CA LEU A 153 8.24 -18.96 -23.30
C LEU A 153 9.12 -17.84 -23.88
N THR A 154 9.22 -17.74 -25.21
CA THR A 154 9.99 -16.68 -25.87
C THR A 154 9.36 -15.32 -25.62
N GLN A 155 10.19 -14.40 -25.12
CA GLN A 155 9.81 -13.02 -24.89
C GLN A 155 10.10 -12.20 -26.15
N ASP A 156 9.08 -11.91 -26.96
CA ASP A 156 9.25 -10.94 -28.04
C ASP A 156 9.16 -9.52 -27.46
N LEU A 157 10.32 -8.98 -27.04
CA LEU A 157 10.46 -7.65 -26.45
C LEU A 157 10.39 -6.52 -27.50
N ALA A 158 10.41 -6.83 -28.80
CA ALA A 158 10.60 -5.86 -29.87
C ALA A 158 9.32 -5.51 -30.63
N GLY A 159 8.28 -6.34 -30.56
CA GLY A 159 6.99 -6.08 -31.20
C GLY A 159 6.10 -5.20 -30.34
N GLU A 160 5.51 -4.16 -30.92
CA GLU A 160 4.26 -3.62 -30.36
C GLU A 160 3.30 -4.79 -30.14
N PRO A 161 2.58 -4.85 -29.00
CA PRO A 161 1.64 -5.90 -28.71
C PRO A 161 0.51 -5.82 -29.74
N SER A 162 0.70 -6.56 -30.83
CA SER A 162 -0.33 -6.74 -31.85
C SER A 162 -1.53 -7.30 -31.13
N SER A 163 -2.69 -6.68 -31.30
CA SER A 163 -3.91 -7.03 -30.58
C SER A 163 -4.04 -8.55 -30.53
N LEU A 164 -4.02 -9.14 -29.34
CA LEU A 164 -4.32 -10.57 -29.23
C LEU A 164 -5.66 -10.77 -29.92
N GLY A 165 -5.66 -11.64 -30.93
CA GLY A 165 -6.85 -11.98 -31.69
C GLY A 165 -7.97 -12.48 -30.78
N SER A 166 -9.11 -12.78 -31.38
CA SER A 166 -10.20 -13.43 -30.67
C SER A 166 -9.74 -14.75 -30.06
N VAL A 167 -10.46 -15.24 -29.04
CA VAL A 167 -10.29 -16.59 -28.47
C VAL A 167 -10.21 -17.64 -29.58
N LYS A 168 -11.00 -17.47 -30.64
CA LYS A 168 -11.00 -18.34 -31.81
C LYS A 168 -9.67 -18.31 -32.59
N ASP A 169 -9.08 -17.13 -32.76
CA ASP A 169 -7.84 -16.97 -33.52
C ASP A 169 -6.68 -17.67 -32.80
N ILE A 170 -6.66 -17.64 -31.46
CA ILE A 170 -5.68 -18.38 -30.65
C ILE A 170 -5.93 -19.88 -30.70
N GLY A 171 -7.19 -20.31 -30.71
CA GLY A 171 -7.55 -21.72 -30.92
C GLY A 171 -7.03 -22.24 -32.27
N ASP A 172 -7.29 -21.51 -33.36
CA ASP A 172 -6.83 -21.86 -34.71
C ASP A 172 -5.29 -21.85 -34.81
N THR A 173 -4.64 -20.91 -34.10
CA THR A 173 -3.18 -20.77 -33.99
C THR A 173 -2.57 -21.94 -33.21
N LEU A 174 -3.20 -22.37 -32.13
CA LEU A 174 -2.81 -23.52 -31.33
C LEU A 174 -2.99 -24.84 -32.11
N ASP A 175 -4.08 -24.97 -32.88
CA ASP A 175 -4.30 -26.13 -33.74
C ASP A 175 -3.23 -26.22 -34.84
N LYS A 176 -2.88 -25.09 -35.47
CA LYS A 176 -1.76 -25.02 -36.43
C LYS A 176 -0.43 -25.42 -35.77
N HIS A 177 -0.18 -24.94 -34.56
CA HIS A 177 1.02 -25.29 -33.79
C HIS A 177 1.06 -26.80 -33.47
N ARG A 178 -0.07 -27.39 -33.08
CA ARG A 178 -0.20 -28.84 -32.84
C ARG A 178 0.11 -29.67 -34.09
N MET A 179 -0.22 -29.15 -35.28
CA MET A 179 0.04 -29.81 -36.56
C MET A 179 1.46 -29.58 -37.10
N GLY A 180 2.32 -28.86 -36.37
CA GLY A 180 3.71 -28.58 -36.78
C GLY A 180 3.82 -27.53 -37.89
N VAL A 181 2.78 -26.72 -38.10
CA VAL A 181 2.82 -25.59 -39.04
C VAL A 181 3.50 -24.41 -38.34
N PRO A 182 4.39 -23.65 -38.98
CA PRO A 182 4.99 -22.45 -38.37
C PRO A 182 3.90 -21.44 -38.02
N VAL A 183 3.97 -20.91 -36.80
CA VAL A 183 2.93 -20.04 -36.22
C VAL A 183 3.54 -18.71 -35.79
N ASP A 184 2.72 -17.67 -35.74
CA ASP A 184 3.10 -16.41 -35.14
C ASP A 184 3.29 -16.57 -33.61
N ASN A 185 4.56 -16.54 -33.18
CA ASN A 185 4.95 -16.69 -31.79
C ASN A 185 4.37 -15.57 -30.90
N ALA A 186 4.06 -14.39 -31.46
CA ALA A 186 3.55 -13.27 -30.68
C ALA A 186 2.19 -13.56 -30.02
N LEU A 187 1.35 -14.39 -30.65
CA LEU A 187 0.04 -14.78 -30.15
C LEU A 187 0.08 -15.88 -29.08
N LEU A 188 1.10 -16.74 -29.12
CA LEU A 188 1.28 -17.86 -28.18
C LEU A 188 2.13 -17.48 -26.96
N ALA A 189 2.90 -16.38 -27.05
CA ALA A 189 3.72 -15.89 -25.96
C ALA A 189 2.87 -15.55 -24.72
N THR A 190 3.17 -16.23 -23.62
CA THR A 190 2.49 -16.05 -22.33
C THR A 190 2.65 -14.62 -21.82
N THR A 191 3.84 -14.04 -22.01
CA THR A 191 4.15 -12.67 -21.59
C THR A 191 3.29 -11.64 -22.32
N ASN A 192 3.08 -11.78 -23.63
CA ASN A 192 2.25 -10.85 -24.40
C ASN A 192 0.79 -10.91 -23.94
N SER A 193 0.27 -12.12 -23.74
CA SER A 193 -1.07 -12.34 -23.19
C SER A 193 -1.25 -11.72 -21.80
N ALA A 194 -0.24 -11.83 -20.93
CA ALA A 194 -0.26 -11.25 -19.59
C ALA A 194 -0.18 -9.70 -19.62
N LEU A 195 0.65 -9.13 -20.50
CA LEU A 195 0.75 -7.68 -20.69
C LEU A 195 -0.55 -7.07 -21.23
N GLU A 196 -1.23 -7.77 -22.13
CA GLU A 196 -2.54 -7.35 -22.66
C GLU A 196 -3.61 -7.33 -21.57
N LEU A 197 -3.62 -8.36 -20.71
CA LEU A 197 -4.51 -8.42 -19.55
C LEU A 197 -4.25 -7.26 -18.59
N ASP A 198 -2.99 -6.98 -18.26
CA ASP A 198 -2.62 -5.86 -17.41
C ASP A 198 -3.05 -4.51 -18.02
N ARG A 199 -2.83 -4.30 -19.32
CA ARG A 199 -3.29 -3.09 -20.01
C ARG A 199 -4.81 -2.92 -19.92
N SER A 200 -5.56 -3.97 -20.24
CA SER A 200 -7.02 -3.97 -20.17
C SER A 200 -7.52 -3.62 -18.76
N CYS A 201 -6.90 -4.19 -17.71
CA CYS A 201 -7.21 -3.86 -16.32
C CYS A 201 -6.92 -2.39 -16.01
N ARG A 202 -5.73 -1.88 -16.39
CA ARG A 202 -5.34 -0.47 -16.14
C ARG A 202 -6.26 0.52 -16.83
N GLU A 203 -6.72 0.22 -18.05
CA GLU A 203 -7.67 1.07 -18.75
C GLU A 203 -8.99 1.18 -17.99
N VAL A 204 -9.51 0.08 -17.45
CA VAL A 204 -10.73 0.09 -16.64
C VAL A 204 -10.53 0.89 -15.36
N TYR A 205 -9.42 0.69 -14.64
CA TYR A 205 -9.11 1.48 -13.45
C TYR A 205 -8.95 2.97 -13.75
N GLY A 206 -8.32 3.31 -14.88
CA GLY A 206 -8.19 4.69 -15.35
C GLY A 206 -9.55 5.33 -15.61
N LYS A 207 -10.49 4.61 -16.24
CA LYS A 207 -11.86 5.08 -16.45
C LYS A 207 -12.59 5.35 -15.13
N ILE A 208 -12.41 4.50 -14.11
CA ILE A 208 -13.00 4.71 -12.77
C ILE A 208 -12.46 5.99 -12.14
N ALA A 209 -11.13 6.12 -12.10
CA ALA A 209 -10.47 7.25 -11.46
C ALA A 209 -10.82 8.57 -12.15
N ALA A 210 -10.81 8.58 -13.50
CA ALA A 210 -11.18 9.76 -14.28
C ALA A 210 -12.65 10.16 -14.04
N TRP A 211 -13.56 9.18 -13.97
CA TRP A 211 -14.96 9.46 -13.69
C TRP A 211 -15.15 9.99 -12.26
N GLN A 212 -14.52 9.39 -11.25
CA GLN A 212 -14.58 9.89 -9.86
C GLN A 212 -14.01 11.31 -9.74
N ALA A 213 -12.91 11.61 -10.43
CA ALA A 213 -12.34 12.95 -10.48
C ALA A 213 -13.30 13.95 -11.14
N SER A 214 -13.94 13.57 -12.26
CA SER A 214 -14.91 14.43 -12.95
C SER A 214 -16.18 14.69 -12.14
N ASN A 215 -16.59 13.75 -11.30
CA ASN A 215 -17.78 13.87 -10.45
C ASN A 215 -17.47 14.52 -9.09
N THR A 216 -16.20 14.74 -8.77
CA THR A 216 -15.77 15.46 -7.58
C THR A 216 -15.56 16.92 -7.96
N SER A 217 -16.62 17.72 -7.92
CA SER A 217 -16.47 19.17 -7.96
C SER A 217 -16.20 19.68 -6.55
N LEU A 218 -15.04 20.27 -6.32
CA LEU A 218 -14.89 21.19 -5.19
C LEU A 218 -15.75 22.40 -5.55
N GLY A 219 -16.82 22.65 -4.79
CA GLY A 219 -17.68 23.80 -5.04
C GLY A 219 -16.84 25.08 -5.10
N ASP A 220 -17.26 26.04 -5.92
CA ASP A 220 -16.61 27.34 -6.14
C ASP A 220 -16.52 28.23 -4.87
N GLY A 221 -16.90 27.68 -3.72
CA GLY A 221 -16.81 28.31 -2.40
C GLY A 221 -15.41 28.15 -1.81
N ALA A 222 -14.40 28.75 -2.43
CA ALA A 222 -13.14 28.98 -1.73
C ALA A 222 -13.42 29.89 -0.52
N ILE A 223 -13.45 29.32 0.69
CA ILE A 223 -13.62 30.11 1.92
C ILE A 223 -12.30 30.81 2.20
N THR A 224 -12.28 32.13 2.01
CA THR A 224 -11.15 32.93 2.48
C THR A 224 -11.28 33.12 3.99
N LEU A 225 -10.49 32.39 4.77
CA LEU A 225 -10.53 32.48 6.24
C LEU A 225 -9.97 33.82 6.75
N GLU A 226 -8.87 34.28 6.16
CA GLU A 226 -8.18 35.51 6.55
C GLU A 226 -7.76 36.32 5.33
N LYS A 227 -7.83 37.65 5.44
CA LYS A 227 -7.36 38.59 4.39
C LYS A 227 -5.88 38.93 4.54
N GLU A 228 -5.33 38.73 5.73
CA GLU A 228 -3.93 39.01 6.05
C GLU A 228 -3.05 37.79 5.78
N GLN A 229 -1.73 37.99 5.68
CA GLN A 229 -0.80 36.87 5.61
C GLN A 229 -0.75 36.14 6.95
N VAL A 230 -1.10 34.86 6.91
CA VAL A 230 -1.15 33.98 8.08
C VAL A 230 -0.27 32.74 7.89
N SER A 231 0.23 32.21 9.01
CA SER A 231 0.80 30.87 9.08
C SER A 231 -0.32 29.92 9.53
N ALA A 232 -0.81 29.07 8.62
CA ALA A 232 -1.61 27.91 9.01
C ALA A 232 -0.75 26.96 9.86
N LYS A 233 -1.30 26.44 10.95
CA LYS A 233 -0.58 25.59 11.90
C LYS A 233 -1.11 24.17 11.93
N ASP A 234 -2.41 24.02 12.11
CA ASP A 234 -3.05 22.72 12.22
C ASP A 234 -4.54 22.80 11.83
N MET A 235 -5.11 21.65 11.48
CA MET A 235 -6.51 21.50 11.09
C MET A 235 -7.07 20.19 11.66
N ARG A 236 -8.30 20.23 12.17
CA ARG A 236 -8.99 19.04 12.67
C ARG A 236 -10.47 19.06 12.32
N MET A 237 -11.00 17.90 11.98
CA MET A 237 -12.40 17.69 11.66
C MET A 237 -13.06 16.88 12.78
N VAL A 238 -14.19 17.37 13.30
CA VAL A 238 -14.91 16.82 14.45
C VAL A 238 -16.40 16.79 14.14
N PHE A 239 -17.13 15.80 14.66
CA PHE A 239 -18.59 15.78 14.62
C PHE A 239 -19.16 16.51 15.84
N GLU A 240 -20.01 17.51 15.61
CA GLU A 240 -20.62 18.32 16.65
C GLU A 240 -22.14 18.25 16.58
N LYS A 241 -22.78 18.16 17.75
CA LYS A 241 -24.25 18.24 17.84
C LYS A 241 -24.68 19.70 17.89
N ILE A 242 -25.14 20.23 16.76
CA ILE A 242 -25.67 21.58 16.65
C ILE A 242 -27.18 21.45 16.50
N TYR A 243 -27.95 22.06 17.40
CA TYR A 243 -29.42 21.93 17.43
C TYR A 243 -29.97 20.49 17.52
N GLY A 244 -29.17 19.54 18.02
CA GLY A 244 -29.54 18.14 18.13
C GLY A 244 -29.19 17.28 16.91
N GLU A 245 -28.69 17.88 15.83
CA GLU A 245 -28.21 17.18 14.64
C GLU A 245 -26.68 17.11 14.62
N GLU A 246 -26.12 16.01 14.11
CA GLU A 246 -24.68 15.83 13.98
C GLU A 246 -24.18 16.49 12.70
N HIS A 247 -23.34 17.51 12.86
CA HIS A 247 -22.70 18.23 11.76
C HIS A 247 -21.20 17.98 11.75
N MET A 248 -20.64 17.86 10.55
CA MET A 248 -19.19 17.82 10.37
C MET A 248 -18.64 19.24 10.46
N THR A 249 -17.75 19.46 11.43
CA THR A 249 -17.17 20.76 11.72
C THR A 249 -15.65 20.69 11.57
N THR A 250 -15.10 21.60 10.79
CA THR A 250 -13.66 21.72 10.57
C THR A 250 -13.11 22.90 11.35
N TYR A 251 -12.16 22.63 12.23
CA TYR A 251 -11.41 23.61 12.99
C TYR A 251 -10.06 23.88 12.33
N VAL A 252 -9.73 25.15 12.12
CA VAL A 252 -8.46 25.57 11.50
C VAL A 252 -7.76 26.58 12.40
N ILE A 253 -6.49 26.32 12.72
CA ILE A 253 -5.65 27.23 13.50
C ILE A 253 -4.75 28.03 12.56
N VAL A 254 -4.87 29.36 12.63
CA VAL A 254 -4.02 30.29 11.89
C VAL A 254 -3.42 31.33 12.83
N ILE A 255 -2.18 31.72 12.54
CA ILE A 255 -1.45 32.75 13.30
C ILE A 255 -1.08 33.88 12.33
N PRO A 256 -1.52 35.13 12.57
CA PRO A 256 -1.11 36.28 11.76
C PRO A 256 0.39 36.50 11.79
N MET A 257 0.99 36.81 10.63
CA MET A 257 2.43 37.11 10.56
C MET A 257 2.79 38.46 11.20
N THR A 258 1.83 39.38 11.24
CA THR A 258 1.94 40.73 11.83
C THR A 258 1.96 40.69 13.36
N THR A 259 1.13 39.83 13.97
CA THR A 259 0.95 39.72 15.43
C THR A 259 1.10 38.27 15.89
N LYS A 260 2.33 37.88 16.25
CA LYS A 260 2.68 36.49 16.65
C LYS A 260 2.13 36.05 18.02
N ASN A 261 1.39 36.91 18.71
CA ASN A 261 0.75 36.65 20.00
C ASN A 261 -0.77 36.43 19.89
N LEU A 262 -1.32 36.51 18.67
CA LEU A 262 -2.73 36.23 18.38
C LEU A 262 -2.86 34.91 17.64
N ILE A 263 -3.83 34.10 18.04
CA ILE A 263 -4.21 32.86 17.36
C ILE A 263 -5.66 33.03 16.92
N HIS A 264 -5.95 32.77 15.65
CA HIS A 264 -7.32 32.68 15.19
C HIS A 264 -7.68 31.20 14.99
N ILE A 265 -8.78 30.81 15.61
CA ILE A 265 -9.35 29.47 15.48
C ILE A 265 -10.66 29.64 14.70
N HIS A 266 -10.66 29.15 13.47
CA HIS A 266 -11.86 29.13 12.62
C HIS A 266 -12.62 27.83 12.86
N ARG A 267 -13.94 27.95 13.02
CA ARG A 267 -14.88 26.83 13.12
C ARG A 267 -15.78 26.88 11.88
N ILE A 268 -15.63 25.93 10.99
CA ILE A 268 -16.34 25.85 9.71
C ILE A 268 -17.32 24.69 9.80
N VAL A 269 -18.61 24.96 9.74
CA VAL A 269 -19.65 23.92 9.74
C VAL A 269 -20.07 23.66 8.32
N GLU A 270 -19.85 22.42 7.88
CA GLU A 270 -20.26 21.98 6.55
C GLU A 270 -21.72 21.55 6.58
N SER A 271 -22.53 22.11 5.69
CA SER A 271 -23.87 21.61 5.43
C SER A 271 -23.73 20.43 4.46
N ILE A 272 -23.90 19.20 4.97
CA ILE A 272 -23.95 17.99 4.14
C ILE A 272 -25.35 17.92 3.52
N SER A 273 -25.73 18.89 2.68
CA SER A 273 -26.95 18.77 1.88
C SER A 273 -26.61 18.03 0.59
N SER A 274 -27.27 16.90 0.36
CA SER A 274 -27.06 16.03 -0.81
C SER A 274 -27.48 16.65 -2.14
N ASN A 275 -28.01 17.87 -2.17
CA ASN A 275 -28.63 18.45 -3.35
C ASN A 275 -28.28 19.93 -3.50
N SER A 276 -27.26 20.25 -4.30
CA SER A 276 -27.13 21.46 -5.14
C SER A 276 -27.38 22.88 -4.57
N SER A 277 -27.72 23.05 -3.30
CA SER A 277 -27.88 24.36 -2.69
C SER A 277 -26.50 24.90 -2.34
N LYS A 278 -26.10 25.95 -3.05
CA LYS A 278 -24.90 26.76 -2.83
C LYS A 278 -25.02 27.55 -1.52
N GLU A 279 -25.33 26.89 -0.41
CA GLU A 279 -25.25 27.53 0.89
C GLU A 279 -23.78 27.60 1.27
N ALA A 280 -23.28 28.83 1.40
CA ALA A 280 -21.91 29.04 1.87
C ALA A 280 -21.76 28.37 3.25
N PRO A 281 -20.69 27.60 3.47
CA PRO A 281 -20.44 26.97 4.75
C PRO A 281 -20.40 28.04 5.86
N ALA A 282 -21.09 27.77 6.96
CA ALA A 282 -21.17 28.72 8.06
C ALA A 282 -19.85 28.70 8.83
N ALA A 283 -19.15 29.83 8.86
CA ALA A 283 -17.87 29.97 9.55
C ALA A 283 -17.97 30.92 10.74
N ASP A 284 -17.35 30.54 11.86
CA ASP A 284 -17.11 31.41 13.00
C ASP A 284 -15.62 31.48 13.29
N VAL A 285 -15.18 32.56 13.94
CA VAL A 285 -13.78 32.78 14.33
C VAL A 285 -13.68 33.26 15.76
N CYS A 286 -12.79 32.63 16.52
CA CYS A 286 -12.38 33.11 17.83
C CYS A 286 -10.90 33.51 17.79
N THR A 287 -10.59 34.66 18.42
CA THR A 287 -9.21 35.14 18.59
C THR A 287 -8.75 34.84 20.02
N LEU A 288 -7.73 34.01 20.16
CA LEU A 288 -7.03 33.79 21.42
C LEU A 288 -5.85 34.75 21.49
N LYS A 289 -5.89 35.68 22.44
CA LYS A 289 -4.82 36.64 22.69
C LYS A 289 -3.96 36.17 23.86
N LEU A 290 -2.72 35.85 23.59
CA LEU A 290 -1.77 35.38 24.59
C LEU A 290 -0.88 36.53 25.10
N PRO A 291 -0.12 36.34 26.19
CA PRO A 291 0.78 37.37 26.69
C PRO A 291 1.80 37.77 25.61
N THR A 292 2.48 38.90 25.76
CA THR A 292 3.44 39.44 24.78
C THR A 292 4.60 38.48 24.47
N GLY A 293 4.47 37.64 23.43
CA GLY A 293 5.41 36.57 23.10
C GLY A 293 5.16 35.88 21.77
N GLU A 294 6.13 35.07 21.34
CA GLU A 294 6.03 34.27 20.13
C GLU A 294 5.52 32.85 20.45
N ILE A 295 4.46 32.45 19.74
CA ILE A 295 3.96 31.07 19.73
C ILE A 295 4.89 30.26 18.81
N ARG A 296 5.50 29.21 19.36
CA ARG A 296 6.44 28.37 18.59
C ARG A 296 5.70 27.33 17.76
N ASP A 297 4.81 26.60 18.40
CA ASP A 297 4.00 25.57 17.77
C ASP A 297 2.67 25.40 18.49
N ILE A 298 1.65 24.95 17.77
CA ILE A 298 0.29 24.72 18.28
C ILE A 298 -0.37 23.61 17.47
N LYS A 299 -1.01 22.65 18.16
CA LYS A 299 -1.66 21.49 17.55
C LYS A 299 -2.92 21.05 18.28
N PHE A 300 -3.84 20.42 17.56
CA PHE A 300 -4.98 19.74 18.14
C PHE A 300 -4.55 18.39 18.72
N VAL A 301 -4.81 18.19 20.01
CA VAL A 301 -4.51 16.91 20.67
C VAL A 301 -5.61 15.91 20.35
N ASP A 302 -6.83 16.21 20.77
CA ASP A 302 -8.02 15.41 20.57
C ASP A 302 -9.17 16.30 20.06
N ASP A 303 -10.41 15.83 20.17
CA ASP A 303 -11.58 16.56 19.68
C ASP A 303 -11.99 17.73 20.58
N ASP A 304 -11.41 17.81 21.79
CA ASP A 304 -11.76 18.79 22.82
C ASP A 304 -10.62 19.76 23.13
N PHE A 305 -9.37 19.31 23.03
CA PHE A 305 -8.20 20.03 23.52
C PHE A 305 -7.18 20.36 22.42
N LEU A 306 -6.59 21.54 22.54
CA LEU A 306 -5.41 21.98 21.80
C LEU A 306 -4.25 22.21 22.75
N MET A 307 -3.03 22.06 22.26
CA MET A 307 -1.80 22.35 23.01
C MET A 307 -0.87 23.26 22.23
N ALA A 308 -0.19 24.17 22.94
CA ALA A 308 0.74 25.12 22.34
C ALA A 308 2.01 25.32 23.18
N ILE A 309 3.11 25.62 22.49
CA ILE A 309 4.37 26.05 23.11
C ILE A 309 4.45 27.58 23.06
N LEU A 310 4.58 28.18 24.24
CA LEU A 310 4.76 29.61 24.41
C LEU A 310 6.17 29.92 24.90
N TYR A 311 6.75 31.00 24.35
CA TYR A 311 8.05 31.55 24.79
C TYR A 311 9.24 30.59 24.76
N ALA A 312 9.09 29.41 24.17
CA ALA A 312 9.99 28.30 24.38
C ALA A 312 10.23 27.96 25.87
N SER A 313 9.23 28.17 26.73
CA SER A 313 9.32 27.87 28.17
C SER A 313 8.05 27.28 28.77
N HIS A 314 6.89 27.42 28.13
CA HIS A 314 5.63 26.90 28.67
C HIS A 314 4.91 26.04 27.64
N LEU A 315 4.44 24.87 28.09
CA LEU A 315 3.48 24.05 27.39
C LEU A 315 2.10 24.32 27.99
N ILE A 316 1.14 24.72 27.15
CA ILE A 316 -0.23 25.03 27.57
C ILE A 316 -1.24 24.08 26.93
N THR A 317 -2.34 23.81 27.64
CA THR A 317 -3.48 23.02 27.16
C THR A 317 -4.75 23.85 27.28
N ILE A 318 -5.53 23.92 26.20
CA ILE A 318 -6.74 24.73 26.11
C ILE A 318 -7.87 23.88 25.56
N GLN A 319 -9.05 23.97 26.17
CA GLN A 319 -10.26 23.34 25.63
C GLN A 319 -10.89 24.25 24.57
N TYR A 320 -11.00 23.77 23.33
CA TYR A 320 -11.60 24.52 22.24
C TYR A 320 -13.03 24.06 21.96
N SER A 321 -13.31 22.75 21.86
CA SER A 321 -14.67 22.26 21.64
C SER A 321 -15.51 22.30 22.91
N GLY A 322 -16.77 22.73 22.76
CA GLY A 322 -17.74 22.87 23.85
C GLY A 322 -18.77 21.76 23.88
N ALA A 323 -18.52 20.63 23.20
CA ALA A 323 -19.44 19.51 23.18
C ALA A 323 -19.85 19.14 24.61
N THR A 324 -21.13 19.33 24.92
CA THR A 324 -21.71 18.75 26.13
C THR A 324 -21.44 17.25 26.08
N PRO A 325 -20.93 16.64 27.17
CA PRO A 325 -20.70 15.21 27.20
C PRO A 325 -21.99 14.53 26.75
N THR A 326 -21.90 13.77 25.65
CA THR A 326 -22.98 12.89 25.22
C THR A 326 -23.42 12.09 26.43
N THR A 327 -24.70 12.18 26.75
CA THR A 327 -25.37 11.51 27.85
C THR A 327 -25.45 10.00 27.61
N ASP A 328 -24.32 9.35 27.33
CA ASP A 328 -24.19 7.91 27.44
C ASP A 328 -23.71 7.64 28.86
N THR A 329 -24.67 7.26 29.68
CA THR A 329 -24.61 7.02 31.13
C THR A 329 -23.66 5.89 31.56
N GLU A 330 -22.72 5.49 30.70
CA GLU A 330 -21.60 4.59 31.03
C GLU A 330 -20.21 5.24 30.88
N GLN A 331 -20.10 6.50 30.45
CA GLN A 331 -18.81 7.19 30.28
C GLN A 331 -18.34 8.00 31.52
N LEU A 332 -19.09 7.95 32.63
CA LEU A 332 -18.79 8.71 33.86
C LEU A 332 -17.86 8.00 34.85
N SER A 333 -17.50 6.74 34.64
CA SER A 333 -16.73 5.95 35.62
C SER A 333 -15.22 5.88 35.38
N ARG A 334 -14.67 6.57 34.37
CA ARG A 334 -13.21 6.66 34.13
C ARG A 334 -12.72 8.03 33.63
N ARG A 335 -13.33 9.13 34.08
CA ARG A 335 -12.68 10.45 33.98
C ARG A 335 -11.73 10.63 35.17
N VAL A 336 -10.54 10.04 35.06
CA VAL A 336 -9.45 10.27 36.01
C VAL A 336 -8.67 11.49 35.53
N LEU A 337 -8.89 12.59 36.27
CA LEU A 337 -7.96 13.70 36.53
C LEU A 337 -7.05 14.12 35.36
N GLY A 338 -7.48 15.12 34.59
CA GLY A 338 -6.60 16.23 34.22
C GLY A 338 -6.79 17.37 35.23
N PRO A 339 -5.97 18.45 35.23
CA PRO A 339 -6.26 19.60 36.08
C PRO A 339 -7.71 20.05 35.83
N PRO A 340 -8.44 20.43 36.88
CA PRO A 340 -9.88 20.64 36.79
C PRO A 340 -10.18 21.66 35.69
N SER A 341 -10.99 21.27 34.70
CA SER A 341 -11.59 22.20 33.75
C SER A 341 -12.58 23.10 34.49
N LEU A 342 -12.05 24.06 35.25
CA LEU A 342 -12.81 25.09 35.93
C LEU A 342 -13.30 26.17 34.96
N HIS A 343 -12.89 26.15 33.69
CA HIS A 343 -13.08 27.26 32.75
C HIS A 343 -13.67 26.75 31.43
N GLY A 344 -14.76 27.39 30.98
CA GLY A 344 -15.57 26.95 29.84
C GLY A 344 -14.81 26.94 28.51
N SER A 345 -15.28 26.11 27.56
CA SER A 345 -14.68 26.01 26.23
C SER A 345 -14.75 27.33 25.48
N ILE A 346 -13.74 27.59 24.63
CA ILE A 346 -13.66 28.77 23.75
C ILE A 346 -14.98 28.99 22.99
N PHE A 347 -15.59 27.91 22.49
CA PHE A 347 -16.81 27.95 21.68
C PHE A 347 -18.11 27.68 22.47
N GLN A 348 -18.05 27.26 23.74
CA GLN A 348 -19.24 26.98 24.55
C GLN A 348 -20.13 28.21 24.82
N SER A 349 -19.58 29.41 24.66
CA SER A 349 -20.30 30.68 24.81
C SER A 349 -20.44 31.46 23.49
N LEU A 350 -20.24 30.80 22.35
CA LEU A 350 -20.50 31.38 21.02
C LEU A 350 -21.86 30.88 20.51
N PRO A 351 -22.69 31.74 19.90
CA PRO A 351 -23.87 31.28 19.17
C PRO A 351 -23.42 30.33 18.03
N PRO A 352 -24.32 29.46 17.55
CA PRO A 352 -24.01 28.57 16.44
C PRO A 352 -23.56 29.39 15.21
N PRO A 353 -22.65 28.82 14.39
CA PRO A 353 -22.07 29.52 13.26
C PRO A 353 -23.18 29.99 12.30
N ASN A 354 -23.15 31.28 11.99
CA ASN A 354 -24.17 31.94 11.17
C ASN A 354 -23.62 32.09 9.75
N PRO A 355 -24.29 31.54 8.71
CA PRO A 355 -23.85 31.67 7.31
C PRO A 355 -23.87 33.12 6.80
N ASN A 356 -24.57 34.04 7.47
CA ASN A 356 -24.66 35.46 7.12
C ASN A 356 -23.68 36.36 7.91
N ARG A 357 -22.74 35.78 8.66
CA ARG A 357 -21.81 36.56 9.48
C ARG A 357 -20.75 37.21 8.59
N ASN A 358 -20.74 38.53 8.52
CA ASN A 358 -19.77 39.26 7.71
C ASN A 358 -18.40 39.25 8.39
N HIS A 359 -17.30 39.22 7.61
CA HIS A 359 -15.93 39.38 8.12
C HIS A 359 -15.69 40.67 8.94
N SER A 360 -16.63 41.63 8.90
CA SER A 360 -16.63 42.88 9.66
C SER A 360 -17.22 42.77 11.06
N ASP A 361 -17.87 41.66 11.42
CA ASP A 361 -18.41 41.48 12.76
C ASP A 361 -17.27 41.34 13.78
N PRO A 362 -17.42 41.96 14.98
CA PRO A 362 -16.36 41.93 15.98
C PRO A 362 -16.03 40.49 16.37
N ARG A 363 -14.76 40.11 16.19
CA ARG A 363 -14.24 38.79 16.56
C ARG A 363 -14.32 38.65 18.07
N LYS A 364 -14.86 37.53 18.54
CA LYS A 364 -14.82 37.24 19.97
C LYS A 364 -13.36 36.98 20.36
N THR A 365 -12.85 37.82 21.24
CA THR A 365 -11.48 37.72 21.73
C THR A 365 -11.50 37.08 23.11
N TRP A 366 -10.80 35.96 23.25
CA TRP A 366 -10.49 35.39 24.54
C TRP A 366 -9.13 35.92 25.00
N ASP A 367 -9.15 36.83 25.98
CA ASP A 367 -7.97 37.56 26.42
C ASP A 367 -7.26 36.83 27.57
N CYS A 368 -6.14 36.18 27.23
CA CYS A 368 -5.18 35.59 28.15
C CYS A 368 -3.86 36.37 28.14
N SER A 369 -3.89 37.69 27.95
CA SER A 369 -2.69 38.53 27.80
C SER A 369 -1.80 38.65 29.03
N THR A 370 -2.26 38.21 30.21
CA THR A 370 -1.48 38.24 31.45
C THR A 370 -1.10 36.82 31.85
N ILE A 371 0.14 36.60 32.29
CA ILE A 371 0.62 35.30 32.80
C ILE A 371 -0.31 34.76 33.91
N THR A 372 -0.86 35.62 34.76
CA THR A 372 -1.82 35.24 35.80
C THR A 372 -3.09 34.59 35.23
N ALA A 373 -3.59 35.07 34.09
CA ALA A 373 -4.74 34.49 33.39
C ALA A 373 -4.38 33.18 32.66
N LEU A 374 -3.10 33.00 32.32
CA LEU A 374 -2.59 31.82 31.64
C LEU A 374 -2.26 30.67 32.60
N ARG A 375 -1.93 30.95 33.87
CA ARG A 375 -1.54 29.96 34.88
C ARG A 375 -2.42 28.70 34.93
N PRO A 376 -3.76 28.77 34.87
CA PRO A 376 -4.61 27.59 34.90
C PRO A 376 -4.44 26.65 33.69
N TYR A 377 -3.90 27.15 32.58
CA TYR A 377 -3.73 26.43 31.33
C TYR A 377 -2.31 25.89 31.13
N ILE A 378 -1.37 26.20 32.04
CA ILE A 378 0.02 25.72 31.95
C ILE A 378 0.08 24.26 32.38
N HIS A 379 0.38 23.39 31.42
CA HIS A 379 0.63 21.96 31.66
C HIS A 379 2.05 21.71 32.18
N HIS A 380 3.04 22.36 31.58
CA HIS A 380 4.44 22.20 31.99
C HIS A 380 5.23 23.50 31.75
N THR A 381 6.23 23.75 32.59
CA THR A 381 7.19 24.85 32.43
C THR A 381 8.59 24.29 32.33
N PHE A 382 9.23 24.49 31.18
CA PHE A 382 10.60 24.08 30.93
C PHE A 382 11.55 25.05 31.65
N PRO A 383 12.30 24.59 32.67
CA PRO A 383 13.22 25.45 33.40
C PRO A 383 14.35 25.92 32.50
N ALA A 384 14.71 27.21 32.55
CA ALA A 384 15.83 27.75 31.76
C ALA A 384 17.20 27.13 32.14
N ALA A 385 17.29 26.47 33.29
CA ALA A 385 18.48 25.72 33.72
C ALA A 385 18.68 24.42 32.93
N GLU A 386 17.61 23.85 32.39
CA GLU A 386 17.69 22.72 31.48
C GLU A 386 18.10 23.25 30.10
N ARG A 387 19.12 22.65 29.49
CA ARG A 387 19.58 23.02 28.12
C ARG A 387 18.57 22.63 27.03
N PHE A 388 17.30 22.50 27.38
CA PHE A 388 16.20 22.09 26.51
C PHE A 388 15.32 23.29 26.19
N VAL A 389 15.37 23.73 24.93
CA VAL A 389 14.55 24.84 24.43
C VAL A 389 13.46 24.25 23.53
N PRO A 390 12.20 24.11 23.97
CA PRO A 390 11.13 23.51 23.18
C PRO A 390 10.84 24.33 21.91
N GLU A 391 10.76 23.66 20.76
CA GLU A 391 10.53 24.27 19.46
C GLU A 391 9.30 23.71 18.74
N LYS A 392 9.08 22.39 18.75
CA LYS A 392 7.98 21.74 18.00
C LYS A 392 7.22 20.72 18.83
N LEU A 393 5.96 20.50 18.44
CA LEU A 393 5.05 19.51 19.01
C LEU A 393 4.74 18.39 18.03
N ALA A 394 4.69 17.16 18.55
CA ALA A 394 4.03 16.03 17.93
C ALA A 394 3.06 15.43 18.95
N VAL A 395 1.81 15.20 18.54
CA VAL A 395 0.73 14.80 19.44
C VAL A 395 0.11 13.49 18.94
N ASN A 396 -0.23 12.62 19.88
CA ASN A 396 -1.05 11.44 19.63
C ASN A 396 -2.38 11.62 20.39
N GLY A 397 -3.45 11.82 19.64
CA GLY A 397 -4.80 12.03 20.18
C GLY A 397 -5.62 10.78 20.40
N ARG A 398 -5.05 9.58 20.22
CA ARG A 398 -5.83 8.33 20.35
C ARG A 398 -6.25 8.14 21.80
N LYS A 399 -7.55 7.88 21.99
CA LYS A 399 -8.12 7.53 23.30
C LYS A 399 -7.31 6.41 23.96
N HIS A 400 -6.93 6.58 25.23
CA HIS A 400 -6.09 5.67 26.02
C HIS A 400 -4.60 5.60 25.64
N ARG A 401 -4.12 6.50 24.77
CA ARG A 401 -2.70 6.66 24.41
C ARG A 401 -2.38 8.13 24.15
N ARG A 402 -2.99 9.04 24.93
CA ARG A 402 -2.79 10.47 24.70
C ARG A 402 -1.40 10.86 25.16
N ALA A 403 -0.52 11.20 24.22
CA ALA A 403 0.85 11.56 24.51
C ALA A 403 1.31 12.72 23.64
N VAL A 404 2.21 13.53 24.19
CA VAL A 404 2.80 14.69 23.51
C VAL A 404 4.30 14.58 23.56
N CYS A 405 4.93 14.61 22.39
CA CYS A 405 6.36 14.72 22.24
C CYS A 405 6.71 16.17 21.90
N VAL A 406 7.57 16.77 22.73
CA VAL A 406 8.11 18.11 22.54
C VAL A 406 9.54 17.97 22.06
N LEU A 407 9.84 18.52 20.89
CA LEU A 407 11.18 18.50 20.30
C LEU A 407 11.92 19.80 20.66
N GLY A 408 13.15 19.67 21.11
CA GLY A 408 14.05 20.78 21.39
C GLY A 408 14.56 21.47 20.11
N ARG A 409 15.05 22.70 20.25
CA ARG A 409 15.56 23.53 19.15
C ARG A 409 16.75 22.93 18.40
N ASP A 410 17.51 22.07 19.06
CA ASP A 410 18.60 21.32 18.45
C ASP A 410 18.14 20.16 17.54
N ARG A 411 16.83 19.87 17.55
CA ARG A 411 16.19 18.77 16.83
C ARG A 411 16.76 17.39 17.15
N ARG A 412 17.44 17.25 18.30
CA ARG A 412 18.04 16.00 18.77
C ARG A 412 17.42 15.54 20.08
N HIS A 413 17.16 16.47 20.99
CA HIS A 413 16.53 16.14 22.25
C HIS A 413 15.02 16.28 22.15
N TYR A 414 14.30 15.36 22.77
CA TYR A 414 12.85 15.43 22.90
C TYR A 414 12.42 15.03 24.32
N LYS A 415 11.25 15.53 24.73
CA LYS A 415 10.58 15.13 25.98
C LYS A 415 9.18 14.63 25.65
N VAL A 416 8.80 13.47 26.20
CA VAL A 416 7.47 12.89 26.01
C VAL A 416 6.67 13.05 27.29
N PHE A 417 5.44 13.53 27.16
CA PHE A 417 4.47 13.70 28.22
C PHE A 417 3.29 12.78 27.95
N ASP A 418 2.95 11.94 28.93
CA ASP A 418 1.69 11.20 28.94
C ASP A 418 0.59 12.14 29.46
N LEU A 419 -0.48 12.32 28.68
CA LEU A 419 -1.61 13.18 29.03
C LEU A 419 -2.70 12.43 29.81
N ASP A 420 -2.61 11.09 29.87
CA ASP A 420 -3.56 10.24 30.60
C ASP A 420 -3.05 9.86 32.00
N ASN A 421 -1.77 10.04 32.28
CA ASN A 421 -1.17 9.75 33.59
C ASN A 421 -0.94 11.03 34.40
N THR A 422 -1.57 11.14 35.57
CA THR A 422 -1.41 12.28 36.49
C THR A 422 -0.41 12.02 37.62
N GLU A 423 0.26 10.86 37.65
CA GLU A 423 1.32 10.62 38.61
C GLU A 423 2.63 11.28 38.14
N ASP A 424 3.12 12.18 38.99
CA ASP A 424 4.33 12.99 38.81
C ASP A 424 5.51 12.25 38.17
N GLY A 425 5.99 12.78 37.04
CA GLY A 425 7.43 12.92 36.80
C GLY A 425 8.27 11.66 36.50
N MET A 426 7.87 10.81 35.55
CA MET A 426 8.87 10.05 34.78
C MET A 426 9.13 10.71 33.43
N GLU A 427 10.06 11.66 33.41
CA GLU A 427 10.69 12.13 32.17
C GLU A 427 11.47 10.96 31.55
N PHE A 428 10.91 10.32 30.52
CA PHE A 428 11.69 9.41 29.68
C PHE A 428 12.52 10.24 28.70
N SER A 429 13.76 10.53 29.07
CA SER A 429 14.78 11.03 28.14
C SER A 429 15.61 9.86 27.61
N GLU A 430 15.30 9.36 26.42
CA GLU A 430 16.23 8.49 25.68
C GLU A 430 17.18 9.38 24.88
N ILE A 431 18.45 9.38 25.27
CA ILE A 431 19.53 9.97 24.48
C ILE A 431 19.94 8.91 23.46
N ALA A 432 19.62 9.11 22.18
CA ALA A 432 20.19 8.31 21.11
C ALA A 432 21.66 8.74 20.89
N THR A 433 22.59 8.13 21.62
CA THR A 433 24.02 8.19 21.26
C THR A 433 24.32 7.12 20.22
N GLU A 434 24.42 7.52 18.95
CA GLU A 434 25.16 6.76 17.95
C GLU A 434 26.66 6.85 18.29
N GLU A 435 27.17 5.88 19.04
CA GLU A 435 28.61 5.60 19.08
C GLU A 435 28.96 4.61 17.97
N THR A 436 29.32 5.16 16.81
CA THR A 436 30.19 4.50 15.85
C THR A 436 31.58 4.35 16.47
N THR A 437 31.88 3.20 17.07
CA THR A 437 33.26 2.77 17.29
C THR A 437 33.53 1.54 16.43
N GLY A 438 34.29 1.76 15.35
CA GLY A 438 34.90 0.69 14.59
C GLY A 438 35.83 -0.13 15.50
N ARG A 439 35.76 -1.44 15.34
CA ARG A 439 36.81 -2.34 15.80
C ARG A 439 37.09 -3.34 14.69
N GLU A 440 38.24 -3.12 14.05
CA GLU A 440 38.93 -4.12 13.24
C GLU A 440 39.12 -5.40 14.05
N GLY A 441 38.86 -6.53 13.41
CA GLY A 441 39.11 -7.87 13.95
C GLY A 441 39.15 -8.87 12.80
N ARG A 442 40.31 -8.94 12.14
CA ARG A 442 40.70 -10.01 11.22
C ARG A 442 40.61 -11.39 11.89
N ASP A 443 40.17 -12.35 11.09
CA ASP A 443 40.60 -13.75 11.00
C ASP A 443 40.68 -14.60 12.28
N THR A 444 39.86 -15.65 12.34
CA THR A 444 40.39 -17.03 12.29
C THR A 444 39.29 -18.07 12.01
N PHE A 445 39.50 -18.80 10.92
CA PHE A 445 38.94 -20.13 10.66
C PHE A 445 39.33 -21.11 11.79
N MET A 446 38.41 -22.02 12.16
CA MET A 446 38.59 -23.49 12.12
C MET A 446 37.49 -24.20 12.93
N SER A 447 36.74 -25.03 12.20
CA SER A 447 36.31 -26.41 12.48
C SER A 447 36.28 -26.93 13.93
N GLY A 448 35.13 -27.52 14.25
CA GLY A 448 34.91 -28.51 15.31
C GLY A 448 33.54 -29.14 15.12
#